data_AF-A0A9D4XIQ4-F1
#
_entry.id   AF-A0A9D4XIQ4-F1
#
_cell.length_a   1.000
_cell.length_b   1.000
_cell.length_c   1.000
_cell.angle_alpha   90.00
_cell.angle_beta   90.00
_cell.angle_gamma   90.00
#
_symmetry.space_group_name_H-M   'P 1'
#
loop_
_entity.id
_entity.type
_entity.pdbx_description
1 polymer ?
#
loop_
_entity_poly.entity_id
_entity_poly.type
_entity_poly.pdbx_seq_one_letter_code
_entity_poly.pdbx_strand_id
1 'polypeptide(L)'
;MHAFDLQSEFGDIGDECHCGVNLAASFQQEKVIILNKYGNKLVGILHEAGTKEIVILCHGLRVSKEDIIMTQLAAALENAGISSFRFDFTGNG
;
A
#
# COMPACT_ATOMS: atom_id res chain seq x y z
N MET A 1 -20.42 9.88 -23.44
CA MET A 1 -20.22 9.76 -21.98
C MET A 1 -18.74 9.70 -21.74
N HIS A 2 -18.15 10.85 -21.36
CA HIS A 2 -16.73 10.94 -21.04
C HIS A 2 -16.49 10.30 -19.66
N ALA A 3 -15.47 9.44 -19.57
CA ALA A 3 -14.94 9.00 -18.30
C ALA A 3 -14.40 10.22 -17.56
N PHE A 4 -14.93 10.49 -16.37
CA PHE A 4 -14.31 11.41 -15.42
C PHE A 4 -13.04 10.74 -14.92
N ASP A 5 -11.91 11.23 -15.41
CA ASP A 5 -10.59 10.85 -14.93
C ASP A 5 -10.34 11.60 -13.61
N LEU A 6 -10.62 10.94 -12.48
CA LEU A 6 -10.55 11.52 -11.13
C LEU A 6 -9.11 11.78 -10.65
N GLN A 7 -8.11 11.65 -11.52
CA GLN A 7 -6.72 11.99 -11.22
C GLN A 7 -6.33 13.43 -11.63
N SER A 8 -7.22 14.23 -12.25
CA SER A 8 -6.86 15.55 -12.80
C SER A 8 -7.36 16.79 -12.04
N GLU A 9 -8.06 16.66 -10.90
CA GLU A 9 -8.70 17.81 -10.22
C GLU A 9 -8.35 18.01 -8.74
N PHE A 10 -7.11 17.72 -8.33
CA PHE A 10 -6.55 18.38 -7.15
C PHE A 10 -5.32 19.18 -7.58
N GLY A 11 -5.62 20.35 -8.15
CA GLY A 11 -4.64 21.36 -8.48
C GLY A 11 -3.94 21.90 -7.24
N ASP A 12 -2.65 22.15 -7.41
CA ASP A 12 -1.72 22.72 -6.44
C ASP A 12 -2.27 24.00 -5.80
N ILE A 13 -2.43 23.98 -4.48
CA ILE A 13 -2.44 25.19 -3.65
C ILE A 13 -1.18 25.10 -2.80
N GLY A 14 -0.17 25.88 -3.19
CA GLY A 14 1.16 25.85 -2.61
C GLY A 14 1.26 26.52 -1.24
N ASP A 15 2.38 26.26 -0.57
CA ASP A 15 3.18 27.27 0.14
C ASP A 15 4.65 26.82 0.17
N GLU A 16 5.55 27.72 -0.24
CA GLU A 16 7.00 27.55 -0.33
C GLU A 16 7.65 27.31 1.04
N CYS A 17 8.31 26.14 1.19
CA CYS A 17 9.44 25.96 2.10
C CYS A 17 10.52 25.14 1.37
N HIS A 18 11.53 25.81 0.81
CA HIS A 18 12.68 25.15 0.19
C HIS A 18 13.52 24.40 1.25
N CYS A 19 13.35 23.09 1.35
CA CYS A 19 14.47 22.15 1.43
C CYS A 19 14.14 20.96 0.51
N GLY A 20 14.99 20.74 -0.51
CA GLY A 20 14.65 19.91 -1.67
C GLY A 20 14.13 18.51 -1.31
N VAL A 21 12.86 18.26 -1.63
CA VAL A 21 12.32 16.90 -1.63
C VAL A 21 12.44 16.38 -3.05
N ASN A 22 13.23 15.33 -3.22
CA ASN A 22 13.40 14.65 -4.49
C ASN A 22 12.07 13.97 -4.86
N LEU A 23 11.32 14.55 -5.81
CA LEU A 23 9.98 14.11 -6.22
C LEU A 23 10.02 12.85 -7.11
N ALA A 24 10.91 11.91 -6.79
CA ALA A 24 11.09 10.65 -7.49
C ALA A 24 11.36 9.51 -6.49
N ALA A 25 10.68 9.53 -5.33
CA ALA A 25 10.59 8.32 -4.52
C ALA A 25 9.77 7.31 -5.32
N SER A 26 10.44 6.38 -6.00
CA SER A 26 9.78 5.22 -6.55
C SER A 26 9.29 4.38 -5.38
N PHE A 27 8.00 4.49 -5.08
CA PHE A 27 7.38 3.65 -4.07
C PHE A 27 7.55 2.18 -4.48
N GLN A 28 8.12 1.38 -3.58
CA GLN A 28 8.51 0.00 -3.86
C GLN A 28 7.53 -0.96 -3.21
N GLN A 29 7.04 -1.91 -4.02
CA GLN A 29 6.29 -3.05 -3.55
C GLN A 29 7.24 -4.23 -3.37
N GLU A 30 7.44 -4.68 -2.14
CA GLU A 30 8.30 -5.81 -1.82
C GLU A 30 7.49 -7.04 -1.43
N LYS A 31 7.83 -8.20 -1.99
CA LYS A 31 7.27 -9.48 -1.54
C LYS A 31 7.97 -9.94 -0.27
N VAL A 32 7.23 -10.02 0.83
CA VAL A 32 7.73 -10.49 2.11
C VAL A 32 7.13 -11.85 2.46
N ILE A 33 7.95 -12.75 3.00
CA ILE A 33 7.52 -14.07 3.46
C ILE A 33 7.80 -14.17 4.96
N ILE A 34 6.74 -14.36 5.74
CA ILE A 34 6.81 -14.49 7.20
C ILE A 34 6.41 -15.90 7.58
N LEU A 35 7.17 -16.54 8.46
CA LEU A 35 6.79 -17.84 9.03
C LEU A 35 5.93 -17.61 10.27
N ASN A 36 4.76 -18.24 10.31
CA ASN A 36 3.95 -18.26 11.52
C ASN A 36 4.48 -19.31 12.51
N LYS A 37 3.94 -19.31 13.74
CA LYS A 37 4.33 -20.25 14.81
C LYS A 37 4.12 -21.74 14.50
N TYR A 38 3.36 -22.06 13.46
CA TYR A 38 3.10 -23.43 13.00
C TYR A 38 3.97 -23.83 11.80
N GLY A 39 4.88 -22.96 11.35
CA GLY A 39 5.74 -23.20 10.18
C GLY A 39 5.08 -22.90 8.84
N ASN A 40 3.85 -22.37 8.81
CA ASN A 40 3.22 -21.97 7.56
C ASN A 40 3.78 -20.63 7.08
N LYS A 41 3.95 -20.50 5.77
CA LYS A 41 4.38 -19.25 5.13
C LYS A 41 3.18 -18.32 4.94
N LEU A 42 3.28 -17.11 5.47
CA LEU A 42 2.41 -15.98 5.15
C LEU A 42 3.11 -15.15 4.09
N VAL A 43 2.51 -15.09 2.90
CA VAL A 43 3.05 -14.34 1.77
C VAL A 43 2.32 -13.02 1.68
N GLY A 44 3.07 -11.92 1.69
CA GLY A 44 2.50 -10.59 1.61
C GLY A 44 3.30 -9.64 0.73
N ILE A 45 2.72 -8.46 0.54
CA ILE A 45 3.28 -7.35 -0.21
C ILE A 45 3.38 -6.16 0.75
N LEU A 46 4.59 -5.63 0.88
CA LEU A 46 4.92 -4.43 1.63
C LEU A 46 4.95 -3.24 0.67
N HIS A 47 4.16 -2.22 0.95
CA HIS A 47 4.16 -0.92 0.28
C HIS A 47 4.97 0.04 1.15
N GLU A 48 6.20 0.34 0.74
CA GLU A 48 7.08 1.23 1.50
C GLU A 48 6.86 2.69 1.10
N ALA A 49 6.45 3.49 2.09
CA ALA A 49 6.30 4.94 1.99
C ALA A 49 7.43 5.71 2.72
N GLY A 50 8.45 4.99 3.22
CA GLY A 50 9.59 5.59 3.92
C GLY A 50 9.33 5.91 5.40
N THR A 51 8.24 5.40 5.99
CA THR A 51 7.92 5.54 7.42
C THR A 51 8.36 4.33 8.23
N LYS A 52 8.64 4.53 9.52
CA LYS A 52 8.91 3.42 10.46
C LYS A 52 7.63 2.69 10.89
N GLU A 53 6.50 3.36 10.80
CA GLU A 53 5.20 2.83 11.16
C GLU A 53 4.58 2.15 9.95
N ILE A 54 3.97 0.99 10.16
CA ILE A 54 3.36 0.17 9.11
C ILE A 54 1.93 -0.18 9.52
N VAL A 55 0.99 0.02 8.61
CA VAL A 55 -0.39 -0.45 8.76
C VAL A 55 -0.50 -1.88 8.26
N ILE A 56 -1.04 -2.78 9.08
CA ILE A 56 -1.33 -4.16 8.68
C ILE A 56 -2.72 -4.26 8.09
N LEU A 57 -2.80 -4.65 6.82
CA LEU A 57 -4.05 -4.83 6.09
C LEU A 57 -4.42 -6.32 6.04
N CYS A 58 -5.57 -6.63 6.64
CA CYS A 58 -6.12 -7.99 6.69
C CYS A 58 -7.38 -8.08 5.81
N HIS A 59 -7.47 -9.15 5.03
CA HIS A 59 -8.65 -9.43 4.21
C HIS A 59 -9.70 -10.25 4.98
N GLY A 60 -10.95 -10.24 4.51
CA GLY A 60 -12.04 -11.02 5.08
C GLY A 60 -12.01 -12.51 4.69
N LEU A 61 -13.12 -13.21 4.97
CA LEU A 61 -13.28 -14.63 4.63
C LEU A 61 -13.34 -14.84 3.10
N ARG A 62 -12.59 -15.82 2.57
CA ARG A 62 -12.57 -16.25 1.14
C ARG A 62 -12.13 -15.18 0.13
N VAL A 63 -11.45 -14.14 0.59
CA VAL A 63 -10.76 -13.14 -0.27
C VAL A 63 -9.25 -13.30 -0.10
N SER A 64 -8.47 -12.55 -0.90
CA SER A 64 -7.01 -12.57 -0.85
C SER A 64 -6.44 -11.15 -0.71
N LYS A 65 -5.14 -11.05 -0.49
CA LYS A 65 -4.39 -9.78 -0.46
C LYS A 65 -4.45 -8.99 -1.78
N GLU A 66 -4.85 -9.63 -2.89
CA GLU A 66 -4.98 -8.96 -4.20
C GLU A 66 -6.40 -8.48 -4.49
N ASP A 67 -7.32 -8.57 -3.53
CA ASP A 67 -8.64 -7.98 -3.67
C ASP A 67 -8.55 -6.47 -3.96
N ILE A 68 -9.49 -5.96 -4.75
CA ILE A 68 -9.48 -4.56 -5.20
C ILE A 68 -9.51 -3.58 -4.02
N ILE A 69 -10.26 -3.89 -2.97
CA ILE A 69 -10.34 -3.02 -1.79
C ILE A 69 -8.99 -3.00 -1.07
N MET A 70 -8.32 -4.15 -0.97
CA MET A 70 -7.03 -4.28 -0.30
C MET A 70 -5.92 -3.52 -1.04
N THR A 71 -5.89 -3.65 -2.37
CA THR A 71 -4.90 -2.99 -3.23
C THR A 71 -5.12 -1.47 -3.29
N GLN A 72 -6.37 -1.02 -3.40
CA GLN A 72 -6.70 0.41 -3.39
C GLN A 72 -6.42 1.07 -2.03
N LEU A 73 -6.71 0.39 -0.92
CA LEU A 73 -6.41 0.91 0.40
C LEU A 73 -4.89 1.03 0.64
N ALA A 74 -4.11 0.04 0.18
CA ALA A 74 -2.65 0.10 0.26
C ALA A 74 -2.08 1.29 -0.54
N ALA A 75 -2.57 1.51 -1.77
CA ALA A 75 -2.18 2.66 -2.58
C ALA A 75 -2.59 4.01 -1.95
N ALA A 76 -3.79 4.07 -1.34
CA ALA A 76 -4.24 5.28 -0.66
C ALA A 76 -3.36 5.61 0.57
N LEU A 77 -2.94 4.59 1.33
CA LEU A 77 -2.00 4.76 2.45
C LEU A 77 -0.62 5.18 1.96
N GLU A 78 -0.10 4.55 0.91
CA GLU A 78 1.17 4.91 0.28
C GLU A 78 1.19 6.38 -0.17
N ASN A 79 0.14 6.84 -0.86
CA ASN A 79 -0.03 8.24 -1.26
C ASN A 79 -0.15 9.22 -0.07
N ALA A 80 -0.63 8.74 1.08
CA ALA A 80 -0.66 9.51 2.32
C ALA A 80 0.69 9.47 3.08
N GLY A 81 1.71 8.82 2.52
CA GLY A 81 3.02 8.67 3.14
C GLY A 81 3.04 7.64 4.27
N ILE A 82 2.16 6.63 4.24
CA ILE A 82 2.04 5.60 5.28
C ILE A 82 2.39 4.24 4.69
N SER A 83 3.45 3.60 5.20
CA SER A 83 3.80 2.24 4.79
C SER A 83 2.70 1.25 5.20
N SER A 84 2.44 0.25 4.36
CA SER A 84 1.43 -0.77 4.64
C SER A 84 1.86 -2.17 4.22
N PHE A 85 1.39 -3.18 4.95
CA PHE A 85 1.66 -4.58 4.64
C PHE A 85 0.36 -5.37 4.55
N ARG A 86 0.11 -5.97 3.39
CA ARG A 86 -1.03 -6.87 3.15
C ARG A 86 -0.55 -8.29 2.86
N PHE A 87 -1.24 -9.30 3.39
CA PHE A 87 -0.84 -10.70 3.28
C PHE A 87 -2.03 -11.64 3.22
N ASP A 88 -1.80 -12.87 2.74
CA ASP A 88 -2.81 -13.92 2.76
C ASP A 88 -2.79 -14.70 4.08
N PHE A 89 -3.96 -14.89 4.69
CA PHE A 89 -4.10 -15.82 5.80
C PHE A 89 -3.89 -17.27 5.32
N THR A 90 -3.31 -18.11 6.18
CA THR A 90 -3.10 -19.55 5.89
C THR A 90 -4.37 -20.20 5.31
N GLY A 91 -4.22 -20.89 4.18
CA GLY A 91 -5.34 -21.55 3.50
C GLY A 91 -6.09 -20.67 2.48
N ASN A 92 -5.64 -19.43 2.27
CA ASN A 92 -6.02 -18.56 1.17
C ASN A 92 -4.76 -18.22 0.36
N GLY A 93 -4.94 -17.77 -0.89
CA GLY A 93 -3.86 -17.26 -1.73
C GLY A 93 -2.88 -18.33 -2.20
#